data_AF-A0A432IGD9-F1
#
_entry.id   AF-A0A432IGD9-F1
#
_cell.length_a   1.000
_cell.length_b   1.000
_cell.length_c   1.000
_cell.angle_alpha   90.00
_cell.angle_beta   90.00
_cell.angle_gamma   90.00
#
_symmetry.space_group_name_H-M   'P 1'
#
loop_
_entity.id
_entity.type
_entity.pdbx_description
1 polymer ?
#
loop_
_entity_poly.entity_id
_entity_poly.type
_entity_poly.pdbx_seq_one_letter_code
_entity_poly.pdbx_strand_id
1 'polypeptide(L)' 'MGYEAIIVFIIAGVVLVAGANALSGLISYKSDNPQKREPYECGIETIGPTWIQ' A
#
# COMPACT_ATOMS: atom_id res chain seq x y z
N MET A 1 22.13 27.35 2.59
CA MET A 1 22.18 26.05 1.88
C MET A 1 22.36 24.82 2.80
N GLY A 2 22.26 24.93 4.12
CA GLY A 2 22.54 23.79 5.03
C GLY A 2 21.31 22.90 5.28
N TYR A 3 20.29 23.46 5.95
CA TYR A 3 19.08 22.74 6.33
C TYR A 3 17.96 22.81 5.27
N GLU A 4 17.95 23.87 4.47
CA GLU A 4 16.92 24.13 3.46
C GLU A 4 16.84 22.98 2.44
N ALA A 5 17.99 22.49 1.97
CA ALA A 5 18.07 21.38 1.02
C ALA A 5 17.55 20.07 1.62
N ILE A 6 17.80 19.82 2.90
CA ILE A 6 17.33 18.63 3.61
C ILE A 6 15.81 18.67 3.76
N ILE A 7 15.25 19.82 4.14
CA ILE A 7 13.80 20.00 4.26
C ILE A 7 13.11 19.77 2.90
N VAL A 8 13.63 20.39 1.84
CA VAL A 8 13.10 20.21 0.48
C VAL A 8 13.19 18.75 0.04
N PHE A 9 14.29 18.06 0.33
CA PHE A 9 14.47 16.65 -0.02
C PHE A 9 13.40 15.75 0.63
N ILE A 10 13.14 15.94 1.92
CA ILE A 10 12.13 15.16 2.64
C ILE A 10 10.72 15.48 2.10
N ILE A 11 10.40 16.76 1.89
CA ILE A 11 9.10 17.16 1.34
C ILE A 11 8.92 16.57 -0.06
N ALA A 12 9.92 16.67 -0.93
CA ALA A 12 9.86 16.11 -2.27
C ALA A 12 9.64 14.59 -2.24
N GLY A 13 10.32 13.87 -1.35
CA GLY A 13 10.13 12.44 -1.16
C GLY A 13 8.70 12.08 -0.74
N VAL A 14 8.16 12.79 0.26
CA VAL A 14 6.78 12.59 0.72
C VAL A 14 5.77 12.89 -0.38
N VAL A 15 5.94 14.01 -1.10
CA VAL A 15 5.06 14.42 -2.20
C VAL A 15 5.09 13.40 -3.33
N LEU A 16 6.27 12.85 -3.66
CA LEU A 16 6.40 11.84 -4.72
C LEU A 16 5.66 10.55 -4.33
N VAL A 17 5.86 10.04 -3.11
CA VAL A 17 5.20 8.81 -2.65
C VAL A 17 3.68 8.99 -2.52
N ALA A 18 3.23 10.10 -1.93
CA ALA A 18 1.81 10.40 -1.79
C ALA A 18 1.16 10.61 -3.16
N GLY A 19 1.82 11.35 -4.05
CA GLY A 19 1.36 11.59 -5.42
C GLY A 19 1.24 10.31 -6.23
N ALA A 20 2.23 9.41 -6.15
CA ALA A 20 2.19 8.12 -6.84
C ALA A 20 1.04 7.23 -6.34
N ASN A 21 0.80 7.18 -5.03
CA ASN A 21 -0.32 6.43 -4.46
C ASN A 21 -1.68 7.02 -4.85
N ALA A 22 -1.81 8.35 -4.82
CA ALA A 22 -3.03 9.05 -5.24
C ALA A 22 -3.33 8.80 -6.73
N LEU A 23 -2.30 8.91 -7.59
CA LEU A 23 -2.44 8.69 -9.02
C LEU A 23 -2.79 7.22 -9.34
N SER A 24 -2.11 6.27 -8.68
CA SER A 24 -2.44 4.84 -8.78
C SER A 24 -3.89 4.58 -8.35
N GLY A 25 -4.32 5.21 -7.26
CA GLY A 25 -5.69 5.14 -6.78
C GLY A 25 -6.73 5.73 -7.74
N LEU A 26 -6.35 6.70 -8.58
CA LEU A 26 -7.22 7.39 -9.54
C LEU A 26 -7.29 6.67 -10.89
N ILE A 27 -6.15 6.18 -11.39
CA ILE A 27 -6.05 5.59 -12.74
C ILE A 27 -6.35 4.09 -12.74
N SER A 28 -6.00 3.38 -11.66
CA SER A 28 -6.10 1.91 -11.63
C SER A 28 -7.57 1.45 -11.63
N TYR A 29 -7.84 0.39 -12.40
CA TYR A 29 -9.15 -0.26 -12.39
C TYR A 29 -9.44 -0.87 -11.01
N LYS A 30 -10.60 -0.55 -10.45
CA LYS A 30 -11.05 -1.08 -9.16
C LYS A 30 -12.16 -2.09 -9.37
N SER A 31 -12.01 -3.27 -8.76
CA SER A 31 -13.08 -4.26 -8.64
C SER A 31 -13.25 -4.56 -7.16
N ASP A 32 -14.48 -4.41 -6.67
CA ASP A 32 -14.87 -4.80 -5.33
C ASP A 32 -15.30 -6.27 -5.36
N ASN A 33 -14.56 -7.12 -4.64
CA ASN A 33 -14.90 -8.53 -4.43
C ASN A 33 -14.51 -8.90 -2.99
N PRO A 34 -15.43 -9.40 -2.15
CA PRO A 34 -15.10 -9.82 -0.79
C PRO A 34 -13.94 -10.82 -0.74
N GLN A 35 -13.84 -11.75 -1.70
CA GLN A 35 -12.77 -12.75 -1.74
C GLN A 35 -11.37 -12.14 -1.93
N LYS A 36 -11.26 -10.93 -2.49
CA LYS A 36 -9.94 -10.23 -2.61
C LYS A 36 -9.42 -9.75 -1.25
N ARG A 37 -10.29 -9.69 -0.25
CA ARG A 37 -9.97 -9.26 1.13
C ARG A 37 -9.77 -10.45 2.06
N GLU A 38 -10.06 -11.67 1.59
CA GLU A 38 -9.85 -12.90 2.33
C GLU A 38 -8.40 -13.36 2.17
N PRO A 39 -7.81 -13.99 3.21
CA PRO A 39 -6.53 -14.67 3.07
C PRO A 39 -6.58 -15.73 1.97
N TYR A 40 -5.47 -15.89 1.24
CA TYR A 40 -5.38 -16.94 0.24
C TYR A 40 -5.16 -18.29 0.91
N GLU A 41 -6.16 -19.16 0.85
CA GLU A 41 -6.14 -20.52 1.41
C GLU A 41 -6.58 -21.55 0.36
N CYS A 42 -6.18 -21.41 -0.92
CA CYS A 42 -6.54 -22.36 -2.00
C CYS A 42 -8.06 -22.60 -2.18
N GLY A 43 -8.91 -21.69 -1.70
CA GLY A 43 -10.37 -21.82 -1.77
C GLY A 43 -10.99 -22.64 -0.63
N ILE A 44 -10.23 -22.99 0.41
CA ILE A 44 -10.76 -23.56 1.65
C ILE A 44 -10.84 -22.50 2.75
N GLU A 45 -11.62 -22.78 3.79
CA GLU A 45 -11.71 -21.90 4.96
C GLU A 45 -10.38 -21.91 5.73
N THR A 46 -10.03 -20.77 6.32
CA THR A 46 -8.89 -20.69 7.25
C THR A 46 -9.22 -21.45 8.53
N ILE A 47 -8.46 -22.49 8.86
CA ILE A 47 -8.69 -23.35 10.03
C ILE A 47 -7.47 -23.29 10.97
N GLY A 48 -7.72 -23.08 12.26
CA GLY A 48 -6.70 -23.09 13.31
C GLY A 48 -5.98 -21.74 13.51
N PRO A 49 -5.10 -21.64 14.53
CA PRO A 49 -4.34 -20.43 14.80
C PRO A 49 -3.18 -20.27 13.79
N THR A 50 -2.86 -19.03 13.42
CA THR A 50 -1.64 -18.74 12.64
C THR A 50 -0.41 -18.98 13.52
N TRP A 51 0.31 -20.08 13.27
CA TRP A 51 1.57 -20.34 13.96
C TRP A 51 2.71 -19.68 13.18
N ILE A 52 3.50 -18.84 13.86
CA ILE A 52 4.76 -18.29 13.34
C ILE A 52 5.87 -19.21 13.84
N GLN A 53 6.59 -19.86 12.92
CA GLN A 53 7.80 -20.63 13.21
C GLN A 53 9.03 -19.73 13.26
#